data_AF-N9U5T5-F1
#
_entry.id   AF-N9U5T5-F1
#
_cell.length_a   1.000
_cell.length_b   1.000
_cell.length_c   1.000
_cell.angle_alpha   90.00
_cell.angle_beta   90.00
_cell.angle_gamma   90.00
#
_symmetry.space_group_name_H-M   'P 1'
#
loop_
_entity.id
_entity.type
_entity.pdbx_description
1 polymer ?
#
loop_
_entity_poly.entity_id
_entity_poly.type
_entity_poly.pdbx_seq_one_letter_code
_entity_poly.pdbx_strand_id
1 'polypeptide(L)'
;MKNLQRLLLVSALATPFALWAADPPAMPYPDCPVWGSGMGMQGGMGMQGGKHMQRMQQMTPEQMEAALQQRYQSLEDPAQQRRFLQDLTERAEWMTRHAQAIQQFVSQHQ
;
A
#
# COMPACT_ATOMS: atom_id res chain seq x y z
N MET A 1 -5.88 51.61 26.64
CA MET A 1 -4.49 51.18 26.92
C MET A 1 -4.52 50.03 27.91
N LYS A 2 -3.86 48.92 27.56
CA LYS A 2 -3.21 47.93 28.45
C LYS A 2 -4.19 47.03 29.24
N ASN A 3 -4.44 45.81 28.78
CA ASN A 3 -3.60 44.60 28.88
C ASN A 3 -3.61 43.97 30.27
N LEU A 4 -3.55 42.62 30.28
CA LEU A 4 -3.23 41.68 31.38
C LEU A 4 -4.50 40.98 31.93
N GLN A 5 -4.69 39.65 31.93
CA GLN A 5 -3.80 38.48 31.79
C GLN A 5 -4.65 37.28 31.34
N ARG A 6 -4.39 36.68 30.18
CA ARG A 6 -3.70 35.37 30.04
C ARG A 6 -4.23 34.27 30.97
N LEU A 7 -5.33 33.63 30.58
CA LEU A 7 -5.63 32.27 31.01
C LEU A 7 -4.86 31.30 30.12
N LEU A 8 -3.68 30.90 30.61
CA LEU A 8 -2.97 29.71 30.18
C LEU A 8 -3.75 28.49 30.69
N LEU A 9 -4.38 27.75 29.78
CA LEU A 9 -4.73 26.37 30.04
C LEU A 9 -4.22 25.54 28.87
N VAL A 10 -3.01 25.02 29.10
CA VAL A 10 -2.36 23.97 28.34
C VAL A 10 -3.24 22.73 28.45
N SER A 11 -3.73 22.24 27.32
CA SER A 11 -4.23 20.87 27.19
C SER A 11 -3.64 20.33 25.91
N ALA A 12 -2.38 19.92 26.02
CA ALA A 12 -1.67 19.15 25.03
C ALA A 12 -2.37 17.79 24.91
N LEU A 13 -3.32 17.67 23.98
CA LEU A 13 -3.58 16.38 23.35
C LEU A 13 -2.54 16.21 22.24
N ALA A 14 -1.30 16.02 22.69
CA ALA A 14 -0.31 15.34 21.89
C ALA A 14 -0.85 13.93 21.69
N THR A 15 -1.44 13.67 20.52
CA THR A 15 -1.56 12.31 20.01
C THR A 15 -0.14 11.86 19.70
N PRO A 16 0.48 10.94 20.46
CA PRO A 16 1.62 10.24 19.93
C PRO A 16 1.01 9.26 18.93
N PHE A 17 0.90 9.66 17.66
CA PHE A 17 0.82 8.64 16.62
C PHE A 17 2.12 7.87 16.73
N ALA A 18 1.98 6.71 17.36
CA ALA A 18 3.05 5.80 17.66
C ALA A 18 3.88 5.59 16.40
N LEU A 19 5.18 5.80 16.55
CA LEU A 19 6.22 5.21 15.72
C LEU A 19 5.90 3.71 15.56
N TRP A 20 5.24 3.35 14.46
CA TRP A 20 5.25 1.98 14.00
C TRP A 20 6.50 1.78 13.15
N ALA A 21 7.64 1.80 13.84
CA ALA A 21 8.85 1.18 13.35
C ALA A 21 8.71 -0.33 13.60
N ALA A 22 8.13 -1.02 12.63
CA ALA A 22 8.30 -2.45 12.48
C ALA A 22 8.70 -2.65 11.01
N ASP A 23 9.98 -2.52 10.73
CA ASP A 23 10.59 -3.04 9.51
C ASP A 23 10.54 -4.57 9.65
N PRO A 24 9.67 -5.30 8.91
CA PRO A 24 9.82 -6.74 8.87
C PRO A 24 11.14 -7.04 8.14
N PRO A 25 11.93 -8.04 8.58
CA PRO A 25 13.06 -8.48 7.79
C PRO A 25 12.55 -8.81 6.38
N ALA A 26 13.27 -8.33 5.36
CA ALA A 26 13.00 -8.59 3.96
C ALA A 26 12.98 -10.11 3.72
N MET A 27 11.81 -10.72 3.89
CA MET A 27 11.55 -12.10 3.51
C MET A 27 11.66 -12.13 1.98
N PRO A 28 12.52 -12.99 1.41
CA PRO A 28 12.50 -13.21 -0.02
C PRO A 28 11.13 -13.80 -0.35
N TYR A 29 10.24 -12.99 -0.92
CA TYR A 29 8.93 -13.45 -1.40
C TYR A 29 9.19 -14.56 -2.42
N PRO A 30 8.76 -15.82 -2.17
CA PRO A 30 8.74 -16.82 -3.20
C PRO A 30 7.69 -16.39 -4.24
N ASP A 31 8.04 -16.53 -5.51
CA ASP A 31 7.25 -16.19 -6.69
C ASP A 31 5.74 -16.42 -6.50
N CYS A 32 5.01 -15.36 -6.18
CA CYS A 32 3.54 -15.37 -6.21
C CYS A 32 3.11 -15.13 -7.66
N PRO A 33 2.48 -16.10 -8.35
CA PRO A 33 2.01 -15.91 -9.70
C PRO A 33 0.76 -15.01 -9.64
N VAL A 34 0.96 -13.70 -9.80
CA VAL A 34 -0.13 -12.77 -10.13
C VAL A 34 -0.54 -13.07 -11.57
N TRP A 35 -1.52 -13.96 -11.73
CA TRP A 35 -2.05 -14.32 -13.02
C TRP A 35 -3.05 -13.26 -13.48
N GLY A 36 -2.75 -12.65 -14.62
CA GLY A 36 -3.58 -11.62 -15.23
C GLY A 36 -3.22 -11.41 -16.70
N SER A 37 -3.19 -12.49 -17.48
CA SER A 37 -3.60 -12.57 -18.90
C SER A 37 -2.94 -13.77 -19.57
N GLY A 38 -3.75 -14.59 -20.21
CA GLY A 38 -3.31 -15.77 -20.95
C GLY A 38 -2.38 -15.44 -22.13
N MET A 39 -1.82 -16.53 -22.65
CA MET A 39 -0.92 -16.67 -23.80
C MET A 39 0.55 -16.29 -23.56
N GLY A 40 1.38 -17.33 -23.51
CA GLY A 40 2.82 -17.19 -23.80
C GLY A 40 3.77 -17.93 -22.88
N MET A 41 3.61 -19.25 -22.69
CA MET A 41 4.78 -20.09 -22.47
C MET A 41 5.55 -20.20 -23.80
N GLN A 42 6.30 -19.18 -24.18
CA GLN A 42 7.43 -19.36 -25.09
C GLN A 42 8.38 -18.16 -25.06
N GLY A 43 9.61 -18.44 -24.62
CA GLY A 43 10.86 -17.73 -24.90
C GLY A 43 10.78 -16.24 -25.25
N GLY A 44 11.08 -15.38 -24.26
CA GLY A 44 11.38 -13.98 -24.57
C GLY A 44 11.15 -12.97 -23.46
N MET A 45 11.36 -13.29 -22.18
CA MET A 45 11.35 -12.28 -21.12
C MET A 45 12.67 -11.51 -21.09
N GLY A 46 12.89 -10.69 -22.11
CA GLY A 46 14.02 -9.76 -22.16
C GLY A 46 13.84 -8.69 -21.09
N MET A 47 14.53 -8.83 -19.95
CA MET A 47 14.88 -7.78 -18.97
C MET A 47 13.79 -6.82 -18.42
N GLN A 48 12.56 -6.81 -18.93
CA GLN A 48 11.54 -5.81 -18.58
C GLN A 48 10.64 -6.28 -17.43
N GLY A 49 10.31 -7.57 -17.37
CA GLY A 49 9.49 -8.14 -16.29
C GLY A 49 10.15 -8.03 -14.91
N GLY A 50 11.44 -8.35 -14.82
CA GLY A 50 12.20 -8.23 -13.57
C GLY A 50 12.38 -6.78 -13.09
N LYS A 51 12.59 -5.84 -14.02
CA LYS A 51 12.69 -4.41 -13.72
C LYS A 51 11.37 -3.83 -13.23
N HIS A 52 10.25 -4.32 -13.76
CA HIS A 52 8.91 -3.90 -13.30
C HIS A 52 8.64 -4.37 -11.87
N MET A 53 8.97 -5.63 -11.55
CA MET A 53 8.80 -6.18 -10.19
C MET A 53 9.70 -5.47 -9.16
N GLN A 54 10.96 -5.19 -9.51
CA GLN A 54 11.86 -4.41 -8.63
C GLN A 54 11.31 -3.00 -8.38
N ARG A 55 10.78 -2.34 -9.41
CA ARG A 55 10.20 -0.99 -9.25
C ARG A 55 8.98 -1.02 -8.31
N MET A 56 8.15 -2.05 -8.38
CA MET A 56 7.01 -2.22 -7.47
C MET A 56 7.44 -2.45 -6.02
N GLN A 57 8.49 -3.25 -5.79
CA GLN A 57 9.04 -3.48 -4.45
C GLN A 57 9.66 -2.22 -3.82
N GLN A 58 10.16 -1.32 -4.66
CA GLN A 58 10.84 -0.08 -4.23
C GLN A 58 9.89 1.14 -4.16
N MET A 59 8.62 0.98 -4.53
CA MET A 59 7.67 2.07 -4.50
C MET A 59 7.30 2.38 -3.05
N THR A 60 7.54 3.62 -2.62
CA THR A 60 7.15 4.04 -1.27
C THR A 60 5.62 4.18 -1.17
N PRO A 61 5.04 4.10 0.04
CA PRO A 61 3.60 4.32 0.22
C PRO A 61 3.12 5.66 -0.35
N GLU A 62 3.91 6.73 -0.20
CA GLU A 62 3.59 8.07 -0.70
C GLU A 62 3.57 8.11 -2.23
N GLN A 63 4.51 7.42 -2.88
CA GLN A 63 4.53 7.31 -4.34
C GLN A 63 3.31 6.54 -4.85
N MET A 64 2.91 5.49 -4.12
CA MET A 64 1.72 4.72 -4.45
C MET A 64 0.45 5.57 -4.32
N GLU A 65 0.31 6.30 -3.21
CA GLU A 65 -0.81 7.21 -2.99
C GLU A 65 -0.91 8.27 -4.10
N ALA A 66 0.21 8.92 -4.44
CA ALA A 66 0.25 9.90 -5.52
C ALA A 66 -0.18 9.30 -6.87
N ALA A 67 0.26 8.07 -7.18
CA ALA A 67 -0.12 7.38 -8.41
C ALA A 67 -1.62 7.01 -8.45
N LEU A 68 -2.17 6.56 -7.32
CA LEU A 68 -3.59 6.26 -7.17
C LEU A 68 -4.43 7.53 -7.31
N GLN A 69 -3.98 8.63 -6.71
CA GLN A 69 -4.66 9.92 -6.78
C GLN A 69 -4.66 10.49 -8.19
N GLN A 70 -3.52 10.44 -8.89
CA GLN A 70 -3.43 10.81 -10.30
C GLN A 70 -4.41 9.99 -11.15
N ARG A 71 -4.48 8.67 -10.92
CA ARG A 71 -5.40 7.80 -11.64
C ARG A 71 -6.85 8.15 -11.33
N TYR A 72 -7.21 8.36 -10.07
CA TYR A 72 -8.57 8.75 -9.66
C TYR A 72 -9.01 10.05 -10.33
N GLN A 73 -8.15 11.07 -10.34
CA GLN A 73 -8.42 12.37 -10.94
C GLN A 73 -8.55 12.32 -12.47
N SER A 74 -7.87 11.36 -13.12
CA SER A 74 -7.99 11.14 -14.57
C SER A 74 -9.32 10.50 -15.00
N LEU A 75 -10.10 9.97 -14.06
CA LEU A 75 -11.42 9.38 -14.34
C LEU A 75 -12.47 10.49 -14.34
N GLU A 76 -13.05 10.76 -15.51
CA GLU A 76 -14.04 11.82 -15.70
C GLU A 76 -15.44 11.43 -15.17
N ASP A 77 -15.81 10.14 -15.26
CA ASP A 77 -17.12 9.64 -14.87
C ASP A 77 -17.17 9.26 -13.37
N PRO A 78 -18.10 9.84 -12.58
CA PRO A 78 -18.30 9.47 -11.18
C PRO A 78 -18.60 7.98 -10.95
N ALA A 79 -19.22 7.29 -11.91
CA ALA A 79 -19.45 5.84 -11.81
C ALA A 79 -18.13 5.06 -11.91
N GLN A 80 -17.20 5.50 -12.77
CA GLN A 80 -15.88 4.89 -12.92
C GLN A 80 -15.00 5.16 -11.69
N GLN A 81 -15.06 6.37 -11.13
CA GLN A 81 -14.39 6.69 -9.87
C GLN A 81 -14.84 5.78 -8.73
N ARG A 82 -16.15 5.56 -8.57
CA ARG A 82 -16.70 4.65 -7.54
C ARG A 82 -16.26 3.21 -7.75
N ARG A 83 -16.32 2.71 -9.00
CA ARG A 83 -15.85 1.36 -9.32
C ARG A 83 -14.37 1.19 -9.02
N PHE A 84 -13.55 2.16 -9.39
CA PHE A 84 -12.12 2.14 -9.11
C PHE A 84 -11.83 2.05 -7.60
N LEU A 85 -12.55 2.80 -6.76
CA LEU A 85 -12.42 2.69 -5.30
C LEU A 85 -12.89 1.33 -4.76
N GLN A 86 -13.97 0.77 -5.31
CA GLN A 86 -14.44 -0.58 -4.96
C GLN A 86 -13.38 -1.63 -5.29
N ASP A 87 -12.85 -1.60 -6.52
CA ASP A 87 -11.81 -2.53 -6.96
C ASP A 87 -10.55 -2.46 -6.07
N LEU A 88 -10.14 -1.24 -5.68
CA LEU A 88 -9.01 -1.06 -4.77
C LEU A 88 -9.27 -1.65 -3.39
N THR A 89 -10.49 -1.49 -2.88
CA THR A 89 -10.90 -2.01 -1.58
C THR A 89 -10.88 -3.54 -1.58
N GLU A 90 -11.52 -4.16 -2.58
CA GLU A 90 -11.54 -5.62 -2.74
C GLU A 90 -10.12 -6.19 -2.87
N ARG A 91 -9.26 -5.51 -3.63
CA ARG A 91 -7.85 -5.89 -3.78
C ARG A 91 -7.10 -5.82 -2.45
N ALA A 92 -7.28 -4.74 -1.69
CA ALA A 92 -6.64 -4.58 -0.38
C ALA A 92 -7.08 -5.69 0.58
N GLU A 93 -8.38 -5.97 0.68
CA GLU A 93 -8.90 -7.05 1.53
C GLU A 93 -8.36 -8.43 1.13
N TRP A 94 -8.27 -8.70 -0.17
CA TRP A 94 -7.69 -9.94 -0.68
C TRP A 94 -6.21 -10.07 -0.30
N MET A 95 -5.42 -9.00 -0.46
CA MET A 95 -4.01 -8.97 -0.06
C MET A 95 -3.83 -9.15 1.45
N THR A 96 -4.66 -8.49 2.26
CA THR A 96 -4.65 -8.65 3.71
C THR A 96 -4.91 -10.09 4.12
N ARG A 97 -5.91 -10.77 3.53
CA ARG A 97 -6.18 -12.18 3.82
C ARG A 97 -5.00 -13.09 3.48
N HIS A 98 -4.33 -12.84 2.36
CA HIS A 98 -3.14 -13.61 1.97
C HIS A 98 -1.97 -13.37 2.93
N ALA A 99 -1.70 -12.11 3.28
CA ALA A 99 -0.68 -11.76 4.25
C ALA A 99 -0.94 -12.43 5.61
N GLN A 100 -2.20 -12.43 6.07
CA GLN A 100 -2.61 -13.11 7.30
C GLN A 100 -2.38 -14.63 7.24
N ALA A 101 -2.76 -15.28 6.14
CA ALA A 101 -2.53 -16.72 5.97
C ALA A 101 -1.03 -17.06 6.01
N ILE A 102 -0.19 -16.25 5.36
CA ILE A 102 1.27 -16.42 5.38
C ILE A 102 1.81 -16.24 6.80
N GLN A 103 1.38 -15.19 7.50
CA GLN A 103 1.81 -14.94 8.88
C GLN A 103 1.42 -16.08 9.83
N GLN A 104 0.19 -16.59 9.70
CA GLN A 104 -0.28 -17.74 10.48
C GLN A 104 0.58 -18.98 10.22
N PHE A 105 0.87 -19.28 8.95
CA PHE A 105 1.75 -20.40 8.59
C PHE A 105 3.14 -20.24 9.21
N VAL A 106 3.75 -19.06 9.06
CA VAL A 106 5.08 -18.78 9.64
C VAL A 106 5.07 -18.92 11.16
N SER A 107 4.04 -18.41 11.85
CA SER A 107 3.95 -18.52 13.32
C SER A 107 3.80 -19.96 13.85
N GLN A 108 3.31 -20.88 13.02
CA GLN A 108 3.18 -22.30 13.39
C GLN A 108 4.48 -23.08 13.19
N HIS A 109 5.49 -22.47 12.56
CA HIS A 109 6.77 -23.07 12.20
C HIS A 109 7.98 -22.31 12.77
N GLN A 110 7.74 -21.42 13.74
CA GLN A 110 8.75 -20.75 14.58
C GLN A 110 8.69 -21.29 16.00
#